data_AF-O68664-F1
#
_entry.id   AF-O68664-F1
#
_cell.length_a   1.000
_cell.length_b   1.000
_cell.length_c   1.000
_cell.angle_alpha   90.00
_cell.angle_beta   90.00
_cell.angle_gamma   90.00
#
_symmetry.space_group_name_H-M   'P 1'
#
loop_
_entity.id
_entity.type
_entity.pdbx_description
1 polymer ?
#
loop_
_entity_poly.entity_id
_entity_poly.type
_entity_poly.pdbx_seq_one_letter_code
_entity_poly.pdbx_strand_id
1 'polypeptide(L)'
;GYGNTGELQAAPWDKEVYGGLLDKCKNSLHEVAKVDNYHGFIYGWGDETSPSFSDYLGDLKWFVDPYFEHSGGLELIGPPARCPNKSDWKCPAENFVGDCYHVGWTHASALRTGESVFTPLAGNSTPPNEGLGLQVTTKFGSGLGVLWDAYAGIHDSSLINDMMQWATIKEQQLAEKIGADRARIYRSHLNTNIFPNNSFLTGSGVFKT
;
A
#
# COMPACT_ATOMS: atom_id res chain seq x y z
N GLY A 1 -2.48 -5.14 -34.72
CA GLY A 1 -1.57 -4.25 -34.00
C GLY A 1 -2.43 -3.18 -33.36
N TYR A 2 -2.27 -3.02 -32.04
CA TYR A 2 -2.96 -2.00 -31.27
C TYR A 2 -1.97 -0.89 -30.92
N GLY A 3 -2.43 0.35 -30.87
CA GLY A 3 -1.66 1.47 -30.35
C GLY A 3 -1.52 1.39 -28.83
N ASN A 4 -0.69 2.26 -28.25
CA ASN A 4 -0.61 2.43 -26.79
C ASN A 4 -1.88 3.07 -26.18
N THR A 5 -2.74 3.65 -27.01
CA THR A 5 -4.09 4.12 -26.66
C THR A 5 -5.14 3.00 -26.72
N GLY A 6 -4.76 1.77 -27.08
CA GLY A 6 -5.68 0.64 -27.23
C GLY A 6 -6.44 0.58 -28.56
N GLU A 7 -6.33 1.60 -29.41
CA GLU A 7 -6.95 1.63 -30.74
C GLU A 7 -6.45 0.49 -31.63
N LEU A 8 -7.36 -0.19 -32.36
CA LEU A 8 -6.98 -1.16 -33.39
C LEU A 8 -6.45 -0.44 -34.63
N GLN A 9 -5.13 -0.35 -34.76
CA GLN A 9 -4.49 0.39 -35.86
C GLN A 9 -4.38 -0.45 -37.14
N ALA A 10 -4.08 -1.74 -37.00
CA ALA A 10 -3.84 -2.62 -38.15
C ALA A 10 -4.28 -4.06 -37.89
N ALA A 11 -4.81 -4.72 -38.91
CA ALA A 11 -4.98 -6.17 -38.96
C ALA A 11 -4.13 -6.73 -40.11
N PRO A 12 -3.48 -7.91 -39.95
CA PRO A 12 -2.81 -8.56 -41.07
C PRO A 12 -3.80 -8.80 -42.22
N TRP A 13 -3.39 -8.42 -43.44
CA TRP A 13 -4.20 -8.54 -44.66
C TRP A 13 -5.61 -7.93 -44.57
N ASP A 14 -5.75 -6.81 -43.86
CA ASP A 14 -7.02 -6.06 -43.69
C ASP A 14 -7.76 -5.86 -45.03
N LYS A 15 -7.02 -5.48 -46.08
CA LYS A 15 -7.60 -5.26 -47.40
C LYS A 15 -7.98 -6.57 -48.11
N GLU A 16 -7.10 -7.57 -48.08
CA GLU A 16 -7.26 -8.81 -48.84
C GLU A 16 -8.29 -9.77 -48.22
N VAL A 17 -8.40 -9.79 -46.89
CA VAL A 17 -9.30 -10.70 -46.15
C VAL A 17 -10.58 -10.00 -45.72
N TYR A 18 -10.48 -8.81 -45.14
CA TYR A 18 -11.64 -8.09 -44.60
C TYR A 18 -12.23 -7.11 -45.60
N GLY A 19 -11.53 -6.76 -46.69
CA GLY A 19 -12.07 -5.89 -47.74
C GLY A 19 -12.45 -4.49 -47.25
N GLY A 20 -11.85 -4.02 -46.15
CA GLY A 20 -12.24 -2.76 -45.49
C GLY A 20 -13.52 -2.83 -44.65
N LEU A 21 -14.10 -4.03 -44.45
CA LEU A 21 -15.31 -4.24 -43.63
C LEU A 21 -15.00 -4.32 -42.13
N LEU A 22 -13.73 -4.42 -41.73
CA LEU A 22 -13.33 -4.46 -40.33
C LEU A 22 -13.45 -3.06 -39.71
N ASP A 23 -14.47 -2.89 -38.85
CA ASP A 23 -14.66 -1.67 -38.06
C ASP A 23 -13.62 -1.61 -36.94
N LYS A 24 -12.53 -0.89 -37.18
CA LYS A 24 -11.42 -0.75 -36.22
C LYS A 24 -11.84 -0.07 -34.92
N CYS A 25 -12.77 0.88 -34.98
CA CYS A 25 -13.26 1.57 -33.80
C CYS A 25 -13.98 0.59 -32.85
N LYS A 26 -14.86 -0.27 -33.39
CA LYS A 26 -15.59 -1.27 -32.59
C LYS A 26 -14.75 -2.46 -32.12
N ASN A 27 -13.54 -2.62 -32.65
CA ASN A 27 -12.64 -3.73 -32.33
C ASN A 27 -11.35 -3.27 -31.63
N SER A 28 -11.35 -2.08 -31.04
CA SER A 28 -10.26 -1.59 -30.17
C SER A 28 -10.29 -2.29 -28.80
N LEU A 29 -9.19 -2.21 -28.05
CA LEU A 29 -9.12 -2.79 -26.70
C LEU A 29 -10.16 -2.14 -25.78
N HIS A 30 -10.67 -2.92 -24.82
CA HIS A 30 -11.54 -2.38 -23.78
C HIS A 30 -10.74 -1.48 -22.84
N GLU A 31 -11.10 -0.21 -22.80
CA GLU A 31 -10.51 0.77 -21.90
C GLU A 31 -11.00 0.57 -20.47
N VAL A 32 -10.11 0.76 -19.50
CA VAL A 32 -10.50 0.81 -18.08
C VAL A 32 -11.29 2.10 -17.88
N ALA A 33 -12.52 2.00 -17.38
CA ALA A 33 -13.47 3.10 -17.34
C ALA A 33 -12.96 4.37 -16.61
N LYS A 34 -12.18 4.19 -15.53
CA LYS A 34 -11.54 5.29 -14.82
C LYS A 34 -10.12 4.92 -14.39
N VAL A 35 -9.21 5.87 -14.50
CA VAL A 35 -7.84 5.77 -13.99
C VAL A 35 -7.54 7.00 -13.15
N ASP A 36 -7.16 6.79 -11.91
CA ASP A 36 -6.84 7.84 -10.94
C ASP A 36 -5.36 7.77 -10.55
N ASN A 37 -4.74 8.93 -10.30
CA ASN A 37 -3.40 9.04 -9.73
C ASN A 37 -3.49 9.61 -8.31
N TYR A 38 -3.04 8.83 -7.33
CA TYR A 38 -2.94 9.24 -5.93
C TYR A 38 -1.48 9.30 -5.51
N HIS A 39 -0.92 10.52 -5.55
CA HIS A 39 0.48 10.80 -5.18
C HIS A 39 1.51 9.89 -5.86
N GLY A 40 1.31 9.56 -7.13
CA GLY A 40 2.19 8.68 -7.93
C GLY A 40 1.71 7.23 -8.04
N PHE A 41 0.72 6.82 -7.24
CA PHE A 41 0.12 5.48 -7.30
C PHE A 41 -1.10 5.48 -8.21
N ILE A 42 -1.11 4.59 -9.21
CA ILE A 42 -2.15 4.54 -10.23
C ILE A 42 -3.18 3.45 -9.90
N TYR A 43 -4.45 3.82 -9.82
CA TYR A 43 -5.57 2.91 -9.55
C TYR A 43 -6.59 2.98 -10.69
N GLY A 44 -7.32 1.89 -10.93
CA GLY A 44 -8.29 1.80 -12.01
C GLY A 44 -9.62 1.20 -11.56
N TRP A 45 -10.70 1.63 -12.22
CA TRP A 45 -12.07 1.14 -11.99
C TRP A 45 -12.69 0.63 -13.29
N GLY A 46 -13.44 -0.46 -13.19
CA GLY A 46 -14.22 -1.00 -14.31
C GLY A 46 -15.57 -0.31 -14.55
N ASP A 47 -15.95 0.65 -13.70
CA ASP A 47 -17.26 1.31 -13.72
C ASP A 47 -17.10 2.83 -13.62
N GLU A 48 -17.68 3.55 -14.59
CA GLU A 48 -17.69 5.01 -14.68
C GLU A 48 -18.49 5.69 -13.56
N THR A 49 -19.37 4.98 -12.87
CA THR A 49 -20.16 5.53 -11.77
C THR A 49 -19.44 5.48 -10.42
N SER A 50 -18.27 4.81 -10.35
CA SER A 50 -17.44 4.72 -9.15
C SER A 50 -17.01 6.11 -8.62
N PRO A 51 -16.86 6.30 -7.31
CA PRO A 51 -16.28 7.53 -6.76
C PRO A 51 -14.85 7.77 -7.28
N SER A 52 -14.34 8.99 -7.15
CA SER A 52 -12.90 9.22 -7.36
C SER A 52 -12.10 8.38 -6.36
N PHE A 53 -10.87 7.95 -6.71
CA PHE A 53 -10.05 7.20 -5.77
C PHE A 53 -9.78 7.97 -4.46
N SER A 54 -9.66 9.31 -4.51
CA SER A 54 -9.52 10.15 -3.32
C SER A 54 -10.76 10.11 -2.42
N ASP A 55 -11.97 10.09 -2.99
CA ASP A 55 -13.22 9.96 -2.21
C ASP A 55 -13.40 8.54 -1.67
N TYR A 56 -12.97 7.54 -2.43
CA TYR A 56 -12.97 6.14 -2.03
C TYR A 56 -12.07 5.86 -0.81
N LEU A 57 -10.88 6.49 -0.75
CA LEU A 57 -10.03 6.39 0.44
C LEU A 57 -10.68 7.03 1.67
N GLY A 58 -11.45 8.11 1.47
CA GLY A 58 -12.18 8.79 2.54
C GLY A 58 -11.27 9.18 3.70
N ASP A 59 -11.66 8.79 4.92
CA ASP A 59 -10.93 9.12 6.15
C ASP A 59 -9.55 8.46 6.24
N LEU A 60 -9.26 7.46 5.40
CA LEU A 60 -7.96 6.77 5.41
C LEU A 60 -6.83 7.73 5.05
N LYS A 61 -7.11 8.71 4.18
CA LYS A 61 -6.17 9.74 3.73
C LYS A 61 -5.51 10.45 4.90
N TRP A 62 -6.28 10.74 5.96
CA TRP A 62 -5.77 11.41 7.15
C TRP A 62 -4.54 10.70 7.75
N PHE A 63 -4.53 9.36 7.71
CA PHE A 63 -3.48 8.49 8.23
C PHE A 63 -2.35 8.21 7.22
N VAL A 64 -2.65 8.12 5.92
CA VAL A 64 -1.66 7.71 4.90
C VAL A 64 -0.97 8.88 4.21
N ASP A 65 -1.60 10.06 4.09
CA ASP A 65 -0.96 11.25 3.48
C ASP A 65 0.34 11.72 4.16
N PRO A 66 0.58 11.53 5.50
CA PRO A 66 1.88 11.80 6.09
C PRO A 66 3.02 11.06 5.36
N TYR A 67 2.75 9.85 4.87
CA TYR A 67 3.67 9.06 4.06
C TYR A 67 3.58 9.37 2.57
N PHE A 68 2.39 9.39 1.99
CA PHE A 68 2.22 9.44 0.53
C PHE A 68 2.45 10.84 -0.06
N GLU A 69 2.12 11.89 0.69
CA GLU A 69 2.21 13.27 0.22
C GLU A 69 3.28 14.04 0.98
N HIS A 70 3.14 14.12 2.31
CA HIS A 70 3.86 15.11 3.11
C HIS A 70 5.34 14.77 3.32
N SER A 71 5.70 13.49 3.22
CA SER A 71 7.09 13.00 3.29
C SER A 71 8.00 13.55 2.17
N GLY A 72 7.40 14.07 1.09
CA GLY A 72 8.05 14.38 -0.18
C GLY A 72 7.65 13.45 -1.32
N GLY A 73 6.76 12.49 -1.07
CA GLY A 73 6.30 11.49 -2.03
C GLY A 73 7.02 10.15 -1.86
N LEU A 74 6.45 9.10 -2.45
CA LEU A 74 7.01 7.74 -2.45
C LEU A 74 7.20 7.23 -3.88
N GLU A 75 8.14 6.31 -4.02
CA GLU A 75 8.39 5.59 -5.28
C GLU A 75 8.27 4.08 -5.05
N LEU A 76 7.73 3.35 -6.03
CA LEU A 76 7.72 1.89 -6.04
C LEU A 76 8.97 1.37 -6.76
N ILE A 77 9.76 0.57 -6.05
CA ILE A 77 10.98 -0.03 -6.59
C ILE A 77 10.65 -1.41 -7.20
N GLY A 78 10.77 -1.52 -8.52
CA GLY A 78 10.52 -2.75 -9.28
C GLY A 78 11.80 -3.43 -9.81
N PRO A 79 11.67 -4.61 -10.46
CA PRO A 79 10.44 -5.36 -10.72
C PRO A 79 9.89 -6.08 -9.47
N PRO A 80 8.57 -6.32 -9.39
CA PRO A 80 7.98 -6.99 -8.24
C PRO A 80 8.28 -8.50 -8.22
N ALA A 81 8.44 -9.06 -7.02
CA ALA A 81 8.43 -10.51 -6.83
C ALA A 81 7.02 -11.07 -7.04
N ARG A 82 6.89 -12.17 -7.81
CA ARG A 82 5.62 -12.86 -8.06
C ARG A 82 5.72 -14.30 -7.59
N CYS A 83 4.84 -14.70 -6.68
CA CYS A 83 4.80 -16.04 -6.10
C CYS A 83 3.34 -16.51 -5.96
N PRO A 84 2.92 -17.61 -6.62
CA PRO A 84 1.60 -18.19 -6.42
C PRO A 84 1.44 -18.70 -4.99
N ASN A 85 0.34 -18.34 -4.33
CA ASN A 85 -0.02 -18.85 -3.01
C ASN A 85 -1.33 -19.65 -3.08
N LYS A 86 -1.41 -20.77 -2.35
CA LYS A 86 -2.62 -21.60 -2.26
C LYS A 86 -3.54 -21.10 -1.13
N SER A 87 -3.90 -19.83 -1.16
CA SER A 87 -4.88 -19.21 -0.27
C SER A 87 -5.86 -18.36 -1.07
N ASP A 88 -7.03 -18.11 -0.49
CA ASP A 88 -7.89 -17.04 -0.99
C ASP A 88 -7.19 -15.68 -0.81
N TRP A 89 -7.48 -14.70 -1.67
CA TRP A 89 -6.89 -13.36 -1.60
C TRP A 89 -7.31 -12.60 -0.34
N LYS A 90 -8.45 -12.97 0.27
CA LYS A 90 -8.93 -12.37 1.52
C LYS A 90 -8.02 -12.69 2.70
N CYS A 91 -7.36 -13.86 2.74
CA CYS A 91 -6.48 -14.23 3.85
C CYS A 91 -5.31 -13.25 4.06
N PRO A 92 -4.50 -12.90 3.04
CA PRO A 92 -3.50 -11.84 3.23
C PRO A 92 -4.14 -10.46 3.43
N ALA A 93 -5.27 -10.16 2.79
CA ALA A 93 -5.93 -8.86 2.95
C ALA A 93 -6.39 -8.61 4.40
N GLU A 94 -7.06 -9.59 5.04
CA GLU A 94 -7.50 -9.50 6.44
C GLU A 94 -6.32 -9.50 7.43
N ASN A 95 -5.24 -10.20 7.09
CA ASN A 95 -4.02 -10.19 7.89
C ASN A 95 -3.40 -8.79 7.91
N PHE A 96 -3.22 -8.17 6.73
CA PHE A 96 -2.56 -6.86 6.64
C PHE A 96 -3.43 -5.71 7.15
N VAL A 97 -4.76 -5.78 7.00
CA VAL A 97 -5.64 -4.67 7.39
C VAL A 97 -5.66 -4.42 8.90
N GLY A 98 -5.45 -5.45 9.74
CA GLY A 98 -5.60 -5.30 11.18
C GLY A 98 -5.09 -6.42 12.08
N ASP A 99 -4.48 -7.49 11.55
CA ASP A 99 -4.00 -8.58 12.39
C ASP A 99 -2.64 -8.24 13.04
N CYS A 100 -2.65 -7.38 14.06
CA CYS A 100 -1.48 -7.19 14.91
C CYS A 100 -1.28 -8.35 15.89
N TYR A 101 -2.30 -9.19 16.09
CA TYR A 101 -2.32 -10.23 17.12
C TYR A 101 -1.47 -11.44 16.74
N HIS A 102 -1.43 -11.81 15.46
CA HIS A 102 -0.58 -12.90 14.98
C HIS A 102 0.91 -12.57 15.09
N VAL A 103 1.29 -11.28 15.17
CA VAL A 103 2.68 -10.84 14.99
C VAL A 103 3.61 -11.53 15.97
N GLY A 104 3.32 -11.44 17.26
CA GLY A 104 4.19 -12.01 18.29
C GLY A 104 4.16 -13.53 18.32
N TRP A 105 3.11 -14.19 17.83
CA TRP A 105 3.01 -15.66 17.84
C TRP A 105 3.60 -16.29 16.57
N THR A 106 3.08 -15.91 15.41
CA THR A 106 3.49 -16.46 14.11
C THR A 106 4.92 -16.09 13.76
N HIS A 107 5.35 -14.86 14.06
CA HIS A 107 6.71 -14.40 13.74
C HIS A 107 7.68 -14.53 14.91
N ALA A 108 7.32 -15.26 15.98
CA ALA A 108 8.14 -15.35 17.20
C ALA A 108 9.59 -15.76 16.95
N SER A 109 9.83 -16.67 15.99
CA SER A 109 11.19 -17.07 15.59
C SER A 109 11.93 -15.92 14.90
N ALA A 110 11.33 -15.31 13.87
CA ALA A 110 11.91 -14.21 13.11
C ALA A 110 12.21 -12.99 13.99
N LEU A 111 11.31 -12.66 14.91
CA LEU A 111 11.50 -11.57 15.88
C LEU A 111 12.69 -11.84 16.81
N ARG A 112 12.83 -13.06 17.32
CA ARG A 112 13.96 -13.45 18.18
C ARG A 112 15.31 -13.47 17.46
N THR A 113 15.32 -13.70 16.14
CA THR A 113 16.57 -13.80 15.37
C THR A 113 16.94 -12.53 14.63
N GLY A 114 15.95 -11.74 14.21
CA GLY A 114 16.15 -10.57 13.36
C GLY A 114 16.39 -9.27 14.13
N GLU A 115 16.15 -9.26 15.44
CA GLU A 115 16.43 -8.11 16.33
C GLU A 115 15.80 -6.78 15.86
N SER A 116 14.66 -6.86 15.16
CA SER A 116 13.89 -5.68 14.72
C SER A 116 13.29 -4.89 15.90
N VAL A 117 12.71 -3.72 15.63
CA VAL A 117 11.98 -2.95 16.66
C VAL A 117 10.76 -3.69 17.22
N PHE A 118 10.29 -4.74 16.55
CA PHE A 118 9.18 -5.59 17.01
C PHE A 118 9.62 -6.75 17.91
N THR A 119 10.91 -6.94 18.17
CA THR A 119 11.44 -8.04 18.99
C THR A 119 10.71 -8.21 20.33
N PRO A 120 10.36 -7.15 21.08
CA PRO A 120 9.62 -7.28 22.34
C PRO A 120 8.23 -7.93 22.22
N LEU A 121 7.65 -8.02 21.02
CA LEU A 121 6.35 -8.66 20.81
C LEU A 121 6.45 -10.20 20.76
N ALA A 122 7.66 -10.75 20.62
CA ALA A 122 7.86 -12.19 20.43
C ALA A 122 7.25 -13.01 21.59
N GLY A 123 6.37 -13.94 21.23
CA GLY A 123 5.65 -14.81 22.16
C GLY A 123 4.37 -14.21 22.75
N ASN A 124 3.92 -13.03 22.29
CA ASN A 124 2.78 -12.30 22.86
C ASN A 124 2.90 -12.11 24.39
N SER A 125 4.13 -12.08 24.92
CA SER A 125 4.40 -12.01 26.36
C SER A 125 4.29 -10.61 26.93
N THR A 126 4.51 -9.60 26.09
CA THR A 126 4.59 -8.20 26.50
C THR A 126 3.89 -7.30 25.48
N PRO A 127 3.05 -6.34 25.93
CA PRO A 127 2.46 -5.35 25.03
C PRO A 127 3.52 -4.35 24.54
N PRO A 128 3.25 -3.57 23.48
CA PRO A 128 4.16 -2.54 23.02
C PRO A 128 4.40 -1.44 24.08
N ASN A 129 5.63 -0.91 24.13
CA ASN A 129 6.04 0.05 25.16
C ASN A 129 5.41 1.43 25.00
N GLU A 130 5.10 1.85 23.76
CA GLU A 130 4.56 3.17 23.42
C GLU A 130 3.02 3.23 23.45
N GLY A 131 2.40 2.23 24.08
CA GLY A 131 0.96 2.00 24.11
C GLY A 131 0.49 1.01 23.04
N LEU A 132 -0.78 0.58 23.14
CA LEU A 132 -1.35 -0.51 22.33
C LEU A 132 -1.54 -0.16 20.84
N GLY A 133 -1.22 1.06 20.41
CA GLY A 133 -1.47 1.52 19.06
C GLY A 133 -2.93 1.91 18.81
N LEU A 134 -3.32 1.94 17.54
CA LEU A 134 -4.70 2.17 17.08
C LEU A 134 -5.07 1.20 15.96
N GLN A 135 -6.36 0.97 15.78
CA GLN A 135 -6.91 0.32 14.57
C GLN A 135 -8.03 1.17 14.01
N VAL A 136 -8.07 1.29 12.69
CA VAL A 136 -8.98 2.16 11.95
C VAL A 136 -9.57 1.41 10.77
N THR A 137 -10.86 1.60 10.53
CA THR A 137 -11.54 1.17 9.31
C THR A 137 -12.34 2.33 8.76
N THR A 138 -12.57 2.34 7.45
CA THR A 138 -13.27 3.42 6.76
C THR A 138 -14.48 2.91 5.99
N LYS A 139 -15.33 3.85 5.56
CA LYS A 139 -16.62 3.59 4.91
C LYS A 139 -16.58 2.52 3.81
N PHE A 140 -15.53 2.49 3.00
CA PHE A 140 -15.41 1.61 1.84
C PHE A 140 -14.60 0.33 2.10
N GLY A 141 -14.31 0.01 3.37
CA GLY A 141 -13.69 -1.26 3.77
C GLY A 141 -12.17 -1.25 3.87
N SER A 142 -11.51 -0.14 3.49
CA SER A 142 -10.08 0.03 3.75
C SER A 142 -9.83 0.23 5.24
N GLY A 143 -8.64 -0.13 5.69
CA GLY A 143 -8.30 -0.01 7.11
C GLY A 143 -6.81 -0.19 7.36
N LEU A 144 -6.43 0.11 8.59
CA LEU A 144 -5.05 -0.03 9.05
C LEU A 144 -4.95 -0.24 10.57
N GLY A 145 -3.82 -0.82 10.98
CA GLY A 145 -3.28 -0.70 12.33
C GLY A 145 -2.16 0.34 12.40
N VAL A 146 -2.02 1.00 13.54
CA VAL A 146 -0.92 1.92 13.86
C VAL A 146 -0.16 1.36 15.04
N LEU A 147 1.12 1.06 14.85
CA LEU A 147 2.03 0.76 15.94
C LEU A 147 2.99 1.94 16.12
N TRP A 148 2.83 2.64 17.25
CA TRP A 148 3.52 3.89 17.50
C TRP A 148 5.04 3.71 17.45
N ASP A 149 5.69 4.67 16.80
CA ASP A 149 7.12 4.97 16.97
C ASP A 149 8.04 3.84 16.49
N ALA A 150 7.50 2.94 15.66
CA ALA A 150 8.19 1.77 15.14
C ALA A 150 8.56 1.91 13.66
N TYR A 151 9.04 3.08 13.23
CA TYR A 151 9.34 3.38 11.82
C TYR A 151 10.27 2.36 11.14
N ALA A 152 11.26 1.83 11.85
CA ALA A 152 12.15 0.80 11.28
C ALA A 152 11.44 -0.54 11.00
N GLY A 153 10.24 -0.76 11.53
CA GLY A 153 9.41 -1.93 11.23
C GLY A 153 10.15 -3.27 11.38
N ILE A 154 10.20 -4.05 10.30
CA ILE A 154 10.82 -5.38 10.29
C ILE A 154 12.32 -5.37 9.95
N HIS A 155 12.94 -4.20 9.72
CA HIS A 155 14.36 -4.13 9.41
C HIS A 155 15.21 -4.54 10.61
N ASP A 156 16.37 -5.15 10.34
CA ASP A 156 17.27 -5.66 11.37
C ASP A 156 18.09 -4.54 12.05
N SER A 157 18.82 -4.91 13.10
CA SER A 157 19.60 -4.01 13.94
C SER A 157 20.64 -3.18 13.19
N SER A 158 21.04 -3.57 11.97
CA SER A 158 21.98 -2.78 11.15
C SER A 158 21.37 -1.50 10.59
N LEU A 159 20.04 -1.45 10.40
CA LEU A 159 19.33 -0.30 9.80
C LEU A 159 18.51 0.50 10.80
N ILE A 160 18.14 -0.08 11.95
CA ILE A 160 17.21 0.55 12.91
C ILE A 160 17.66 1.97 13.27
N ASN A 161 18.92 2.16 13.66
CA ASN A 161 19.39 3.47 14.13
C ASN A 161 19.29 4.54 13.05
N ASP A 162 19.77 4.25 11.84
CA ASP A 162 19.76 5.19 10.72
C ASP A 162 18.32 5.52 10.29
N MET A 163 17.45 4.51 10.22
CA MET A 163 16.05 4.71 9.85
C MET A 163 15.29 5.51 10.90
N MET A 164 15.49 5.23 12.19
CA MET A 164 14.84 5.96 13.28
C MET A 164 15.35 7.40 13.36
N GLN A 165 16.64 7.63 13.14
CA GLN A 165 17.21 8.98 13.08
C GLN A 165 16.61 9.78 11.92
N TRP A 166 16.53 9.19 10.73
CA TRP A 166 15.88 9.80 9.57
C TRP A 166 14.42 10.14 9.86
N ALA A 167 13.67 9.20 10.42
CA ALA A 167 12.26 9.38 10.75
C ALA A 167 12.05 10.52 11.76
N THR A 168 12.90 10.60 12.78
CA THR A 168 12.83 11.64 13.82
C THR A 168 13.10 13.03 13.23
N ILE A 169 14.11 13.17 12.36
CA ILE A 169 14.39 14.45 11.69
C ILE A 169 13.20 14.86 10.81
N LYS A 170 12.61 13.91 10.09
CA LYS A 170 11.48 14.20 9.22
C LYS A 170 10.20 14.51 10.01
N GLU A 171 9.93 13.81 11.11
CA GLU A 171 8.81 14.10 12.02
C GLU A 171 8.88 15.55 12.50
N GLN A 172 10.05 16.04 12.94
CA GLN A 172 10.21 17.43 13.39
C GLN A 172 9.83 18.43 12.29
N GLN A 173 10.25 18.16 11.05
CA GLN A 173 9.89 18.99 9.89
C GLN A 173 8.39 18.91 9.55
N LEU A 174 7.76 17.76 9.77
CA LEU A 174 6.34 17.53 9.49
C LEU A 174 5.44 18.12 10.58
N ALA A 175 5.85 18.10 11.84
CA ALA A 175 5.06 18.58 12.97
C ALA A 175 4.62 20.05 12.78
N GLU A 176 5.49 20.88 12.20
CA GLU A 176 5.20 22.28 11.87
C GLU A 176 4.14 22.44 10.77
N LYS A 177 4.00 21.45 9.88
CA LYS A 177 3.13 21.51 8.69
C LYS A 177 1.80 20.81 8.86
N ILE A 178 1.80 19.65 9.50
CA ILE A 178 0.64 18.75 9.56
C ILE A 178 0.21 18.43 11.00
N GLY A 179 0.83 19.08 11.98
CA GLY A 179 0.57 18.88 13.41
C GLY A 179 1.29 17.67 13.99
N ALA A 180 1.46 17.67 15.31
CA ALA A 180 2.22 16.65 16.03
C ALA A 180 1.67 15.24 15.85
N ASP A 181 0.34 15.07 15.88
CA ASP A 181 -0.29 13.75 15.79
C ASP A 181 -0.02 13.08 14.44
N ARG A 182 -0.21 13.81 13.33
CA ARG A 182 0.03 13.27 11.98
C ARG A 182 1.51 13.11 11.69
N ALA A 183 2.37 13.98 12.24
CA ALA A 183 3.82 13.80 12.16
C ALA A 183 4.28 12.54 12.91
N ARG A 184 3.69 12.23 14.07
CA ARG A 184 3.95 10.98 14.78
C ARG A 184 3.52 9.76 13.97
N ILE A 185 2.38 9.83 13.29
CA ILE A 185 1.92 8.78 12.37
C ILE A 185 2.96 8.50 11.28
N TYR A 186 3.58 9.54 10.70
CA TYR A 186 4.66 9.36 9.72
C TYR A 186 5.84 8.55 10.27
N ARG A 187 6.17 8.65 11.56
CA ARG A 187 7.26 7.85 12.17
C ARG A 187 6.77 6.56 12.85
N SER A 188 5.54 6.14 12.57
CA SER A 188 4.93 4.93 13.13
C SER A 188 4.76 3.86 12.06
N HIS A 189 4.65 2.60 12.48
CA HIS A 189 4.41 1.51 11.54
C HIS A 189 2.92 1.37 11.26
N LEU A 190 2.54 1.41 9.99
CA LEU A 190 1.17 1.20 9.55
C LEU A 190 1.08 -0.14 8.80
N ASN A 191 0.26 -1.06 9.31
CA ASN A 191 -0.18 -2.21 8.55
C ASN A 191 -1.52 -1.86 7.88
N THR A 192 -1.56 -1.80 6.56
CA THR A 192 -2.72 -1.25 5.82
C THR A 192 -3.20 -2.21 4.77
N ASN A 193 -4.52 -2.24 4.54
CA ASN A 193 -5.11 -2.74 3.31
C ASN A 193 -6.08 -1.68 2.75
N ILE A 194 -5.79 -1.21 1.55
CA ILE A 194 -6.73 -0.51 0.70
C ILE A 194 -7.60 -1.58 0.03
N PHE A 195 -8.90 -1.56 0.35
CA PHE A 195 -9.82 -2.56 -0.14
C PHE A 195 -9.85 -2.55 -1.69
N PRO A 196 -9.96 -3.72 -2.35
CA PRO A 196 -10.05 -5.05 -1.74
C PRO A 196 -8.70 -5.67 -1.37
N ASN A 197 -7.70 -5.56 -2.23
CA ASN A 197 -6.53 -6.45 -2.22
C ASN A 197 -5.17 -5.74 -2.30
N ASN A 198 -5.10 -4.44 -2.01
CA ASN A 198 -3.83 -3.73 -2.00
C ASN A 198 -3.35 -3.49 -0.56
N SER A 199 -2.29 -4.18 -0.16
CA SER A 199 -1.77 -4.10 1.21
C SER A 199 -0.36 -3.51 1.26
N PHE A 200 -0.02 -2.82 2.35
CA PHE A 200 1.33 -2.30 2.54
C PHE A 200 1.69 -2.14 4.02
N LEU A 201 3.00 -2.11 4.29
CA LEU A 201 3.59 -1.83 5.59
C LEU A 201 4.48 -0.59 5.48
N THR A 202 4.10 0.51 6.12
CA THR A 202 4.94 1.71 6.14
C THR A 202 6.13 1.52 7.07
N GLY A 203 7.22 2.26 6.81
CA GLY A 203 8.49 2.08 7.53
C GLY A 203 9.25 0.82 7.08
N SER A 204 8.60 -0.35 7.12
CA SER A 204 9.13 -1.59 6.53
C SER A 204 9.31 -1.49 5.01
N GLY A 205 8.52 -0.64 4.33
CA GLY A 205 8.65 -0.41 2.88
C GLY A 205 8.10 -1.56 2.04
N VAL A 206 7.06 -2.24 2.51
CA VAL A 206 6.45 -3.39 1.80
C VAL A 206 5.17 -2.95 1.11
N PHE A 207 4.98 -3.32 -0.16
CA PHE A 207 3.75 -3.08 -0.93
C PHE A 207 3.32 -4.36 -1.67
N LYS A 208 2.03 -4.69 -1.67
CA LYS A 208 1.45 -5.95 -2.17
C LYS A 208 0.15 -5.70 -2.93
N THR A 209 -0.12 -6.48 -3.98
CA THR A 209 -1.32 -6.43 -4.83
C THR A 209 -1.71 -7.82 -5.30
#